data_AF-A0AAE1TRA1-F1
#
_entry.id   AF-A0AAE1TRA1-F1
#
_cell.length_a   1.000
_cell.length_b   1.000
_cell.length_c   1.000
_cell.angle_alpha   90.00
_cell.angle_beta   90.00
_cell.angle_gamma   90.00
#
_symmetry.space_group_name_H-M   'P 1'
#
loop_
_entity.id
_entity.type
_entity.pdbx_description
1 polymer ?
#
loop_
_entity_poly.entity_id
_entity_poly.type
_entity_poly.pdbx_seq_one_letter_code
_entity_poly.pdbx_strand_id
1 'polypeptide(L)'
;MGLAYTDGVCKPEQSCVINELGVINYRGHPFPSAGALSSYVLAHELGHVLGLRHDGVTNACNSTGHIMAAGRGLRGATTWSVCAKEQIKKQM
;
A
#
# COMPACT_ATOMS: atom_id res chain seq x y z
N MET A 1 5.54 -8.55 0.97
CA MET A 1 4.06 -8.52 0.97
C MET A 1 3.58 -7.87 2.26
N GLY A 2 2.34 -7.39 2.29
CA GLY A 2 1.79 -6.73 3.47
C GLY A 2 0.31 -7.06 3.66
N LEU A 3 -0.20 -6.74 4.84
CA LEU A 3 -1.61 -6.86 5.18
C LEU A 3 -1.98 -5.82 6.24
N ALA A 4 -3.15 -5.21 6.08
CA ALA A 4 -3.75 -4.28 7.04
C ALA A 4 -5.27 -4.35 7.02
N TYR A 5 -5.89 -3.96 8.13
CA TYR A 5 -7.30 -3.60 8.13
C TYR A 5 -7.52 -2.28 7.40
N THR A 6 -8.64 -2.15 6.69
CA THR A 6 -9.06 -0.86 6.14
C THR A 6 -9.76 -0.04 7.23
N ASP A 7 -9.43 1.26 7.35
CA ASP A 7 -10.05 2.18 8.32
C ASP A 7 -9.83 1.71 9.78
N GLY A 8 -8.60 1.28 10.07
CA GLY A 8 -8.22 0.73 11.38
C GLY A 8 -7.75 1.78 12.39
N VAL A 9 -7.52 3.03 11.96
CA VAL A 9 -7.06 4.10 12.86
C VAL A 9 -8.00 4.25 14.05
N CYS A 10 -7.41 4.40 15.24
CA CYS A 10 -8.13 4.54 16.52
C CYS A 10 -8.98 3.33 16.95
N LYS A 11 -8.92 2.21 16.24
CA LYS A 11 -9.58 0.95 16.64
C LYS A 11 -8.50 0.02 17.23
N PRO A 12 -8.47 -0.21 18.56
CA PRO A 12 -7.35 -0.89 19.23
C PRO A 12 -6.93 -2.23 18.62
N GLU A 13 -7.90 -3.02 18.15
CA GLU A 13 -7.67 -4.35 17.56
C GLU A 13 -7.33 -4.33 16.07
N GLN A 14 -7.53 -3.18 15.40
CA GLN A 14 -7.42 -3.04 13.93
C GLN A 14 -6.36 -2.04 13.49
N SER A 15 -5.82 -1.23 14.42
CA SER A 15 -4.78 -0.23 14.16
C SER A 15 -3.38 -0.86 14.03
N CYS A 16 -3.25 -1.87 13.17
CA CYS A 16 -2.01 -2.61 12.96
C CYS A 16 -1.73 -2.89 11.48
N VAL A 17 -0.45 -3.11 11.17
CA VAL A 17 0.06 -3.48 9.85
C VAL A 17 1.01 -4.65 10.01
N ILE A 18 0.89 -5.65 9.14
CA ILE A 18 1.88 -6.72 8.99
C ILE A 18 2.62 -6.47 7.68
N ASN A 19 3.95 -6.42 7.73
CA ASN A 19 4.80 -6.16 6.57
C ASN A 19 5.99 -7.14 6.54
N GLU A 20 6.21 -7.75 5.39
CA GLU A 20 7.36 -8.61 5.12
C GLU A 20 8.55 -7.75 4.70
N LEU A 21 9.70 -7.95 5.37
CA LEU A 21 10.92 -7.17 5.17
C LEU A 21 12.10 -8.05 4.73
N GLY A 22 12.85 -7.57 3.73
CA GLY A 22 14.18 -8.10 3.41
C GLY A 22 14.21 -9.49 2.79
N VAL A 23 13.10 -9.98 2.25
CA VAL A 23 13.01 -11.34 1.72
C VAL A 23 13.74 -11.45 0.39
N ILE A 24 14.56 -12.48 0.28
CA ILE A 24 15.16 -12.96 -0.96
C ILE A 24 14.51 -14.31 -1.32
N ASN A 25 14.42 -14.62 -2.60
CA ASN A 25 13.96 -15.94 -3.03
C ASN A 25 15.05 -17.01 -2.82
N TYR A 26 14.73 -18.28 -3.08
CA TYR A 26 15.68 -19.39 -2.92
C TYR A 26 16.94 -19.29 -3.80
N ARG A 27 16.94 -18.43 -4.82
CA ARG A 27 18.09 -18.13 -5.69
C ARG A 27 18.86 -16.88 -5.24
N GLY A 28 18.51 -16.30 -4.09
CA GLY A 28 19.13 -15.08 -3.56
C GLY A 28 18.68 -13.79 -4.25
N HIS A 29 17.69 -13.83 -5.16
CA HIS A 29 17.20 -12.61 -5.79
C HIS A 29 16.23 -11.87 -4.85
N PRO A 30 16.25 -10.52 -4.84
CA PRO A 30 15.33 -9.73 -4.03
C PRO A 30 13.87 -10.08 -4.35
N PHE A 31 13.09 -10.45 -3.34
CA PHE A 31 11.65 -10.51 -3.45
C PHE A 31 11.09 -9.07 -3.48
N PRO A 32 9.85 -8.82 -3.94
CA PRO A 32 9.25 -7.48 -3.92
C PRO A 32 9.08 -6.83 -2.53
N SER A 33 9.62 -7.44 -1.48
CA SER A 33 9.71 -6.96 -0.09
C SER A 33 11.15 -6.67 0.35
N ALA A 34 12.12 -6.65 -0.56
CA ALA A 34 13.50 -6.30 -0.25
C ALA A 34 13.80 -4.80 -0.50
N GLY A 35 14.65 -4.21 0.33
CA GLY A 35 15.11 -2.83 0.18
C GLY A 35 13.97 -1.81 0.12
N ALA A 36 14.06 -0.83 -0.78
CA ALA A 36 13.07 0.25 -0.93
C ALA A 36 11.64 -0.24 -1.21
N LEU A 37 11.49 -1.45 -1.77
CA LEU A 37 10.16 -2.03 -2.04
C LEU A 37 9.44 -2.43 -0.75
N SER A 38 10.18 -2.76 0.31
CA SER A 38 9.59 -3.07 1.62
C SER A 38 8.91 -1.83 2.22
N SER A 39 9.56 -0.66 2.09
CA SER A 39 8.99 0.64 2.47
C SER A 39 7.78 1.02 1.63
N TYR A 40 7.80 0.73 0.33
CA TYR A 40 6.63 0.90 -0.54
C TYR A 40 5.44 0.08 -0.04
N VAL A 41 5.65 -1.21 0.24
CA VAL A 41 4.57 -2.08 0.77
C VAL A 41 4.10 -1.55 2.13
N LEU A 42 5.00 -1.09 3.00
CA LEU A 42 4.61 -0.52 4.30
C LEU A 42 3.71 0.71 4.12
N ALA A 43 4.06 1.60 3.21
CA ALA A 43 3.24 2.78 2.89
C ALA A 43 1.86 2.37 2.35
N HIS A 44 1.79 1.36 1.48
CA HIS A 44 0.54 0.81 0.96
C HIS A 44 -0.38 0.33 2.09
N GLU A 45 0.14 -0.48 3.00
CA GLU A 45 -0.64 -1.01 4.12
C GLU A 45 -1.06 0.08 5.11
N LEU A 46 -0.20 1.08 5.37
CA LEU A 46 -0.58 2.26 6.15
C LEU A 46 -1.72 3.04 5.48
N GLY A 47 -1.72 3.11 4.15
CA GLY A 47 -2.82 3.67 3.38
C GLY A 47 -4.14 2.96 3.67
N HIS A 48 -4.14 1.63 3.74
CA HIS A 48 -5.34 0.87 4.16
C HIS A 48 -5.76 1.21 5.59
N VAL A 49 -4.84 1.27 6.54
CA VAL A 49 -5.19 1.64 7.93
C VAL A 49 -5.85 3.01 7.98
N LEU A 50 -5.38 3.97 7.16
CA LEU A 50 -5.97 5.30 6.96
C LEU A 50 -7.23 5.32 6.08
N GLY A 51 -7.80 4.15 5.79
CA GLY A 51 -9.08 4.01 5.10
C GLY A 51 -9.04 4.09 3.57
N LEU A 52 -7.85 4.15 2.96
CA LEU A 52 -7.69 4.15 1.52
C LEU A 52 -7.99 2.77 0.92
N ARG A 53 -8.50 2.77 -0.31
CA ARG A 53 -8.74 1.54 -1.09
C ARG A 53 -7.87 1.55 -2.35
N HIS A 54 -7.79 0.39 -2.99
CA HIS A 54 -6.96 0.24 -4.19
C HIS A 54 -7.41 1.17 -5.33
N ASP A 55 -6.43 1.77 -6.00
CA ASP A 55 -6.60 2.47 -7.26
C ASP A 55 -6.88 1.48 -8.40
N GLY A 56 -7.78 1.88 -9.31
CA GLY A 56 -8.11 1.12 -10.50
C GLY A 56 -8.97 -0.13 -10.29
N VAL A 57 -9.51 -0.33 -9.08
CA VAL A 57 -10.52 -1.37 -8.79
C VAL A 57 -11.93 -0.78 -8.79
N THR A 58 -12.16 0.20 -7.92
CA THR A 58 -13.49 0.84 -7.74
C THR A 58 -13.46 2.33 -8.07
N ASN A 59 -12.36 2.83 -8.63
CA ASN A 59 -12.16 4.23 -8.96
C ASN A 59 -11.49 4.36 -10.34
N ALA A 60 -11.43 5.58 -10.87
CA ALA A 60 -10.88 5.87 -12.20
C ALA A 60 -9.34 6.05 -12.23
N CYS A 61 -8.65 5.91 -11.10
CA CYS A 61 -7.20 6.03 -11.07
C CYS A 61 -6.52 4.79 -11.68
N ASN A 62 -5.28 4.97 -12.16
CA ASN A 62 -4.52 3.86 -12.74
C ASN A 62 -4.24 2.79 -11.68
N SER A 63 -4.39 1.53 -12.04
CA SER A 63 -4.07 0.39 -11.19
C SER A 63 -2.56 0.16 -11.04
N THR A 64 -1.70 1.07 -11.49
CA THR A 64 -0.23 1.01 -11.39
C THR A 64 0.37 2.40 -11.16
N GLY A 65 1.59 2.48 -10.62
CA GLY A 65 2.37 3.72 -10.56
C GLY A 65 2.09 4.65 -9.37
N HIS A 66 1.21 4.25 -8.44
CA HIS A 66 0.91 4.98 -7.21
C HIS A 66 0.92 4.04 -5.99
N ILE A 67 1.04 4.60 -4.79
CA ILE A 67 1.14 3.82 -3.55
C ILE A 67 -0.04 2.86 -3.37
N MET A 68 -1.27 3.27 -3.68
CA MET A 68 -2.47 2.42 -3.54
C MET A 68 -2.84 1.64 -4.81
N ALA A 69 -1.95 1.53 -5.80
CA ALA A 69 -2.20 0.76 -7.02
C ALA A 69 -2.53 -0.72 -6.72
N ALA A 70 -3.61 -1.25 -7.32
CA ALA A 70 -3.98 -2.67 -7.19
C ALA A 70 -2.99 -3.62 -7.91
N GLY A 71 -2.45 -3.15 -9.02
CA GLY A 71 -1.48 -3.85 -9.85
C GLY A 71 -0.05 -3.54 -9.41
N ARG A 72 0.81 -4.55 -9.51
CA ARG A 72 2.23 -4.41 -9.15
C ARG A 72 2.99 -3.75 -10.30
N GLY A 73 3.14 -2.44 -10.23
CA GLY A 73 4.04 -1.64 -11.07
C GLY A 73 4.96 -0.81 -10.18
N LEU A 74 6.19 -1.28 -9.96
CA LEU A 74 7.10 -0.71 -8.95
C LEU A 74 7.85 0.54 -9.42
N ARG A 75 7.86 0.84 -10.71
CA ARG A 75 8.53 2.03 -11.24
C ARG A 75 7.69 3.27 -10.92
N GLY A 76 8.23 4.15 -10.07
CA GLY A 76 7.67 5.49 -9.84
C GLY A 76 6.55 5.59 -8.80
N ALA A 77 6.23 4.51 -8.09
CA ALA A 77 5.12 4.48 -7.13
C ALA A 77 5.47 5.09 -5.75
N THR A 78 6.05 6.30 -5.75
CA THR A 78 6.41 7.06 -4.53
C THR A 78 5.36 8.11 -4.17
N THR A 79 4.23 8.15 -4.88
CA THR A 79 3.18 9.17 -4.72
C THR A 79 1.80 8.54 -4.58
N TRP A 80 0.92 9.22 -3.84
CA TRP A 80 -0.50 8.91 -3.75
C TRP A 80 -1.24 9.44 -4.98
N SER A 81 -2.17 8.65 -5.51
CA SER A 81 -3.04 9.05 -6.62
C SER A 81 -3.98 10.20 -6.22
N VAL A 82 -4.63 10.82 -7.20
CA VAL A 82 -5.71 11.78 -6.94
C VAL A 82 -6.88 11.11 -6.22
N CYS A 83 -7.21 9.85 -6.52
CA CYS A 83 -8.30 9.14 -5.88
C CYS A 83 -8.02 8.88 -4.39
N ALA A 84 -6.78 8.49 -4.05
CA ALA A 84 -6.35 8.33 -2.66
C ALA A 84 -6.45 9.67 -1.89
N LYS A 85 -5.98 10.77 -2.49
CA LYS A 85 -6.08 12.11 -1.89
C LYS A 85 -7.53 12.56 -1.68
N GLU A 86 -8.43 12.25 -2.60
CA GLU A 86 -9.85 12.59 -2.44
C GLU A 86 -10.55 11.66 -1.45
N GLN A 87 -10.15 10.40 -1.33
CA GLN A 87 -10.68 9.51 -0.29
C GLN A 87 -10.29 9.97 1.11
N ILE A 88 -9.02 10.32 1.33
CA ILE A 88 -8.56 10.71 2.68
C ILE A 88 -9.25 11.99 3.16
N LYS A 89 -9.50 12.95 2.26
CA LYS A 89 -10.25 14.18 2.59
C LYS A 89 -11.69 13.92 3.03
N LYS A 90 -12.30 12.81 2.62
CA LYS A 90 -13.66 12.43 3.03
C LYS A 90 -13.72 11.74 4.38
N GLN A 91 -12.56 11.35 4.94
CA GLN A 91 -12.45 10.71 6.25
C GLN A 91 -12.11 11.69 7.38
N MET A 92 -11.77 12.93 7.04
CA MET A 92 -11.59 14.06 7.96
C MET A 92 -12.87 14.88 8.00
#